data_AF-A0A1Q6RKL7-F1
#
_entry.id   AF-A0A1Q6RKL7-F1
#
_cell.length_a   1.000
_cell.length_b   1.000
_cell.length_c   1.000
_cell.angle_alpha   90.00
_cell.angle_beta   90.00
_cell.angle_gamma   90.00
#
_symmetry.space_group_name_H-M   'P 1'
#
loop_
_entity.id
_entity.type
_entity.pdbx_description
1 polymer ?
#
loop_
_entity_poly.entity_id
_entity_poly.type
_entity_poly.pdbx_seq_one_letter_code
_entity_poly.pdbx_strand_id
1 'polypeptide(L)'
;MLQSFGLYTPHFEFARADDYKARLLEIRARQKDAVKDGLAVTGNTTWSIDGSQTRGRKMVADIQKLLLRAFNAECDDIVEHVRYNNIESSEKRITASRDAISKLGQIMGIGITAGYYRMKIDELHLSFEWQQKKQQEKEEQREARAEMREAAKLAKELENERRKLEKEQSHYENALSKINEQLAAASDDEADAVRERKAQIEKQLEKIDAAFGDVEYREANQRAGYVYVISNIGAFGENVYKIGMTRRLDPMDRIDELGDASVPFKFDDHAMIFSDDAPKLEAALHNAFADKKLNFVNQRREFFNVSLEEIKQVVRDNFDKSVEFVEIPPAEQYRESLLLREASEVHA
;
A
#
# COMPACT_ATOMS: atom_id res chain seq x y z
N MET A 1 -4.00 9.87 24.64
CA MET A 1 -2.95 10.85 24.32
C MET A 1 -1.99 10.22 23.34
N LEU A 2 -1.91 10.73 22.12
CA LEU A 2 -0.81 10.40 21.20
C LEU A 2 0.46 10.99 21.82
N GLN A 3 1.35 10.13 22.33
CA GLN A 3 2.73 10.56 22.60
C GLN A 3 3.26 11.15 21.28
N SER A 4 3.90 12.32 21.35
CA SER A 4 4.52 12.97 20.21
C SER A 4 5.66 12.09 19.71
N PHE A 5 5.37 11.16 18.80
CA PHE A 5 6.38 10.41 18.09
C PHE A 5 7.06 11.40 17.14
N GLY A 6 8.26 11.85 17.50
CA GLY A 6 9.13 12.48 16.50
C GLY A 6 9.33 11.52 15.35
N LEU A 7 9.44 12.02 14.12
CA LEU A 7 9.78 11.19 12.97
C LEU A 7 11.14 10.54 13.25
N TYR A 8 11.16 9.21 13.35
CA TYR A 8 12.39 8.46 13.56
C TYR A 8 13.39 8.78 12.45
N THR A 9 14.62 9.13 12.83
CA THR A 9 15.70 9.38 11.87
C THR A 9 16.50 8.08 11.69
N PRO A 10 16.57 7.53 10.45
CA PRO A 10 17.35 6.34 10.18
C PRO A 10 18.82 6.51 10.53
N HIS A 11 19.41 5.47 11.11
CA HIS A 11 20.82 5.38 11.47
C HIS A 11 21.63 4.64 10.40
N PHE A 12 20.97 3.78 9.62
CA PHE A 12 21.59 3.05 8.54
C PHE A 12 20.82 3.25 7.23
N GLU A 13 21.57 3.33 6.14
CA GLU A 13 21.03 3.49 4.79
C GLU A 13 21.48 2.32 3.92
N PHE A 14 20.77 1.19 4.00
CA PHE A 14 20.99 0.08 3.07
C PHE A 14 19.87 -0.02 2.04
N ALA A 15 20.23 -0.50 0.84
CA ALA A 15 19.30 -0.62 -0.27
C ALA A 15 18.28 -1.74 -0.06
N ARG A 16 18.68 -2.87 0.53
CA ARG A 16 17.85 -4.08 0.67
C ARG A 16 17.75 -4.55 2.12
N ALA A 17 16.63 -5.18 2.46
CA ALA A 17 16.43 -5.80 3.78
C ALA A 17 17.48 -6.87 4.09
N ASP A 18 18.01 -7.56 3.08
CA ASP A 18 19.08 -8.56 3.27
C ASP A 18 20.41 -7.92 3.72
N ASP A 19 20.69 -6.68 3.32
CA ASP A 19 21.89 -5.95 3.73
C ASP A 19 21.81 -5.58 5.23
N TYR A 20 20.64 -5.12 5.68
CA TYR A 20 20.37 -4.90 7.11
C TYR A 20 20.55 -6.20 7.90
N LYS A 21 20.02 -7.32 7.39
CA LYS A 21 20.14 -8.64 8.03
C LYS A 21 21.60 -9.08 8.10
N ALA A 22 22.38 -8.89 7.04
CA ALA A 22 23.81 -9.20 7.02
C ALA A 22 24.57 -8.36 8.07
N ARG A 23 24.28 -7.06 8.15
CA ARG A 23 24.88 -6.17 9.15
C ARG A 23 24.50 -6.55 10.58
N LEU A 24 23.25 -6.96 10.80
CA LEU A 24 22.77 -7.46 12.09
C LEU A 24 23.53 -8.72 12.53
N LEU A 25 23.76 -9.65 11.60
CA LEU A 25 24.56 -10.85 11.87
C LEU A 25 26.01 -10.52 12.20
N GLU A 26 26.61 -9.55 11.49
CA GLU A 26 27.97 -9.08 11.77
C GLU A 26 28.08 -8.48 13.18
N ILE A 27 27.14 -7.61 13.57
CA ILE A 27 27.14 -7.01 14.91
C ILE A 27 26.96 -8.07 15.98
N ARG A 28 26.06 -9.05 15.79
CA ARG A 28 25.89 -10.17 16.74
C ARG A 28 27.15 -11.02 16.86
N ALA A 29 27.86 -11.26 15.76
CA ALA A 29 29.15 -11.95 15.80
C ALA A 29 30.19 -11.15 16.61
N ARG A 30 30.31 -9.85 16.36
CA ARG A 30 31.22 -8.95 17.10
C ARG A 30 30.88 -8.88 18.59
N GLN A 31 29.59 -8.86 18.94
CA GLN A 31 29.17 -8.94 20.34
C GLN A 31 29.61 -10.26 20.97
N LYS A 32 29.40 -11.40 20.30
CA LYS A 32 29.84 -12.72 20.78
C LYS A 32 31.36 -12.78 21.00
N ASP A 33 32.13 -12.22 20.07
CA ASP A 33 33.59 -12.15 20.19
C ASP A 33 34.00 -11.24 21.35
N ALA A 34 33.37 -10.08 21.53
CA ALA A 34 33.63 -9.20 22.67
C ALA A 34 33.34 -9.86 24.03
N VAL A 35 32.32 -10.72 24.11
CA VAL A 35 32.04 -11.52 25.32
C VAL A 35 33.12 -12.58 25.52
N LYS A 36 33.51 -13.29 24.46
CA LYS A 36 34.54 -14.35 24.50
C LYS A 36 35.91 -13.80 24.90
N ASP A 37 36.27 -12.63 24.39
CA ASP A 37 37.56 -11.97 24.61
C ASP A 37 37.59 -11.14 25.90
N GLY A 38 36.49 -11.09 26.66
CA GLY A 38 36.40 -10.38 27.93
C GLY A 38 36.36 -8.84 27.80
N LEU A 39 36.00 -8.33 26.62
CA LEU A 39 35.93 -6.89 26.30
C LEU A 39 34.55 -6.29 26.55
N ALA A 40 33.53 -7.11 26.83
CA ALA A 40 32.16 -6.66 27.05
C ALA A 40 31.97 -5.95 28.41
N VAL A 41 32.76 -6.32 29.43
CA VAL A 41 32.64 -5.81 30.80
C VAL A 41 33.99 -5.49 31.42
N THR A 42 34.05 -4.43 32.22
CA THR A 42 35.20 -4.12 33.08
C THR A 42 35.17 -4.96 34.35
N GLY A 43 36.27 -4.97 35.10
CA GLY A 43 36.32 -5.60 36.42
C GLY A 43 37.67 -5.39 37.10
N ASN A 44 37.66 -5.29 38.43
CA ASN A 44 38.88 -5.10 39.20
C ASN A 44 39.65 -6.43 39.37
N THR A 45 40.87 -6.49 38.83
CA THR A 45 41.73 -7.68 38.89
C THR A 45 42.64 -7.74 40.12
N THR A 46 42.71 -6.65 40.90
CA THR A 46 43.52 -6.54 42.12
C THR A 46 42.76 -6.88 43.39
N TRP A 47 41.47 -7.23 43.28
CA TRP A 47 40.64 -7.59 44.42
C TRP A 47 41.11 -8.88 45.09
N SER A 48 41.16 -8.91 46.43
CA SER A 48 41.53 -10.08 47.22
C SER A 48 40.44 -10.43 48.23
N ILE A 49 40.20 -11.73 48.41
CA ILE A 49 39.27 -12.26 49.41
C ILE A 49 40.07 -13.12 50.39
N ASP A 50 40.01 -12.76 51.67
CA ASP A 50 40.83 -13.33 52.76
C ASP A 50 42.31 -13.46 52.38
N GLY A 51 42.87 -12.39 51.79
CA GLY A 51 44.27 -12.35 51.35
C GLY A 51 44.58 -13.10 50.03
N SER A 52 43.60 -13.78 49.42
CA SER A 52 43.79 -14.49 48.15
C SER A 52 43.29 -13.67 46.95
N GLN A 53 44.22 -13.19 46.12
CA GLN A 53 43.89 -12.54 44.85
C GLN A 53 43.27 -13.52 43.83
N THR A 54 43.66 -14.79 43.85
CA THR A 54 43.08 -15.81 42.96
C THR A 54 41.59 -16.00 43.23
N ARG A 55 41.19 -16.10 44.51
CA ARG A 55 39.77 -16.17 44.90
C ARG A 55 39.02 -14.89 44.54
N GLY A 56 39.64 -13.72 44.74
CA GLY A 56 39.07 -12.43 44.34
C GLY A 56 38.80 -12.34 42.84
N ARG A 57 39.79 -12.65 41.99
CA ARG A 57 39.64 -12.68 40.52
C ARG A 57 38.54 -13.64 40.08
N LYS A 58 38.44 -14.82 40.70
CA LYS A 58 37.37 -15.78 40.41
C LYS A 58 35.99 -15.19 40.72
N MET A 59 35.82 -14.57 41.89
CA MET A 59 34.55 -13.94 42.26
C MET A 59 34.16 -12.82 41.30
N VAL A 60 35.10 -11.95 40.93
CA VAL A 60 34.86 -10.89 39.95
C VAL A 60 34.43 -11.48 38.60
N ALA A 61 35.10 -12.53 38.11
CA ALA A 61 34.75 -13.20 36.87
C ALA A 61 33.34 -13.84 36.90
N ASP A 62 32.95 -14.43 38.02
CA ASP A 62 31.62 -15.06 38.16
C ASP A 62 30.51 -14.00 38.22
N ILE A 63 30.73 -12.87 38.91
CA ILE A 63 29.78 -11.75 38.94
C ILE A 63 29.71 -11.04 37.58
N GLN A 64 30.83 -10.85 36.89
CA GLN A 64 30.87 -10.33 35.51
C GLN A 64 29.96 -11.14 34.59
N LYS A 65 30.09 -12.48 34.62
CA LYS A 65 29.24 -13.38 33.83
C LYS A 65 27.76 -13.25 34.18
N LEU A 66 27.43 -13.15 35.46
CA LEU A 66 26.05 -13.03 35.92
C LEU A 66 25.41 -11.71 35.46
N LEU A 67 26.09 -10.59 35.69
CA LEU A 67 25.59 -9.26 35.31
C LEU A 67 25.50 -9.10 33.80
N LEU A 68 26.49 -9.59 33.04
CA LEU A 68 26.46 -9.56 31.59
C LEU A 68 25.33 -10.45 31.02
N ARG A 69 25.05 -11.59 31.64
CA ARG A 69 23.91 -12.43 31.24
C ARG A 69 22.58 -11.70 31.45
N ALA A 70 22.41 -11.03 32.59
CA ALA A 70 21.22 -10.24 32.87
C ALA A 70 21.06 -9.10 31.84
N PHE A 71 22.14 -8.37 31.55
CA PHE A 71 22.16 -7.32 30.53
C PHE A 71 21.70 -7.82 29.16
N ASN A 72 22.31 -8.93 28.71
CA ASN A 72 22.05 -9.47 27.39
C ASN A 72 20.61 -9.97 27.29
N ALA A 73 20.10 -10.66 28.31
CA ALA A 73 18.70 -11.11 28.33
C ALA A 73 17.72 -9.94 28.20
N GLU A 74 17.96 -8.83 28.89
CA GLU A 74 17.10 -7.65 28.79
C GLU A 74 17.25 -6.96 27.42
N CYS A 75 18.46 -6.84 26.89
CA CYS A 75 18.68 -6.29 25.55
C CYS A 75 17.99 -7.14 24.48
N ASP A 76 18.13 -8.46 24.55
CA ASP A 76 17.57 -9.39 23.56
C ASP A 76 16.03 -9.31 23.57
N ASP A 77 15.40 -9.23 24.75
CA ASP A 77 13.95 -8.99 24.90
C ASP A 77 13.52 -7.65 24.28
N ILE A 78 14.25 -6.58 24.55
CA ILE A 78 13.96 -5.24 24.02
C ILE A 78 14.07 -5.25 22.49
N VAL A 79 15.14 -5.82 21.96
CA VAL A 79 15.41 -5.90 20.51
C VAL A 79 14.34 -6.74 19.80
N GLU A 80 13.88 -7.84 20.40
CA GLU A 80 12.82 -8.68 19.83
C GLU A 80 11.49 -7.94 19.70
N HIS A 81 11.17 -7.05 20.65
CA HIS A 81 9.88 -6.36 20.74
C HIS A 81 9.91 -4.89 20.27
N VAL A 82 10.99 -4.45 19.63
CA VAL A 82 11.11 -3.09 19.11
C VAL A 82 10.11 -2.83 17.98
N ARG A 83 9.48 -1.66 18.01
CA ARG A 83 8.46 -1.16 17.08
C ARG A 83 8.59 0.35 16.92
N TYR A 84 7.88 0.89 15.93
CA TYR A 84 7.92 2.32 15.62
C TYR A 84 7.52 3.21 16.80
N ASN A 85 6.61 2.72 17.65
CA ASN A 85 6.07 3.45 18.78
C ASN A 85 6.90 3.29 20.07
N ASN A 86 7.98 2.52 20.06
CA ASN A 86 8.75 2.26 21.27
C ASN A 86 10.27 2.30 21.07
N ILE A 87 10.78 2.73 19.91
CA ILE A 87 12.23 2.76 19.64
C ILE A 87 12.99 3.63 20.66
N GLU A 88 12.53 4.87 20.90
CA GLU A 88 13.17 5.76 21.88
C GLU A 88 13.07 5.23 23.32
N SER A 89 11.95 4.60 23.68
CA SER A 89 11.78 4.02 25.02
C SER A 89 12.62 2.74 25.18
N SER A 90 12.82 1.99 24.10
CA SER A 90 13.71 0.82 24.04
C SER A 90 15.17 1.22 24.26
N GLU A 91 15.65 2.28 23.60
CA GLU A 91 16.99 2.83 23.84
C GLU A 91 17.20 3.25 25.30
N LYS A 92 16.20 3.95 25.88
CA LYS A 92 16.22 4.35 27.28
C LYS A 92 16.27 3.15 28.22
N ARG A 93 15.53 2.07 27.92
CA ARG A 93 15.56 0.83 28.70
C ARG A 93 16.93 0.14 28.65
N ILE A 94 17.55 0.00 27.47
CA ILE A 94 18.91 -0.55 27.35
C ILE A 94 19.90 0.28 28.17
N THR A 95 19.78 1.61 28.12
CA THR A 95 20.62 2.53 28.89
C THR A 95 20.41 2.38 30.39
N ALA A 96 19.16 2.30 30.84
CA ALA A 96 18.83 2.10 32.25
C ALA A 96 19.36 0.75 32.77
N SER A 97 19.24 -0.32 31.97
CA SER A 97 19.80 -1.64 32.30
C SER A 97 21.32 -1.58 32.49
N ARG A 98 22.03 -0.92 31.56
CA ARG A 98 23.48 -0.68 31.65
C ARG A 98 23.87 0.03 32.94
N ASP A 99 23.13 1.07 33.29
CA ASP A 99 23.40 1.90 34.47
C ASP A 99 23.09 1.13 35.76
N ALA A 100 22.04 0.31 35.78
CA ALA A 100 21.71 -0.58 36.90
C ALA A 100 22.82 -1.61 37.16
N ILE A 101 23.34 -2.24 36.11
CA ILE A 101 24.47 -3.17 36.21
C ILE A 101 25.73 -2.49 36.74
N SER A 102 26.02 -1.28 36.25
CA SER A 102 27.19 -0.51 36.70
C SER A 102 27.09 -0.15 38.18
N LYS A 103 25.88 0.16 38.69
CA LYS A 103 25.64 0.38 40.12
C LYS A 103 25.87 -0.91 40.95
N LEU A 104 25.33 -2.04 40.51
CA LEU A 104 25.51 -3.33 41.19
C LEU A 104 26.98 -3.79 41.20
N GLY A 105 27.70 -3.50 40.11
CA GLY A 105 29.11 -3.88 39.93
C GLY A 105 30.13 -2.91 40.51
N GLN A 106 29.70 -1.75 41.01
CA GLN A 106 30.59 -0.61 41.35
C GLN A 106 31.72 -0.99 42.32
N ILE A 107 31.41 -1.74 43.38
CA ILE A 107 32.40 -2.16 44.40
C ILE A 107 33.54 -2.96 43.76
N MET A 108 33.21 -3.79 42.76
CA MET A 108 34.16 -4.64 42.05
C MET A 108 34.69 -4.00 40.76
N GLY A 109 34.36 -2.73 40.49
CA GLY A 109 34.72 -2.04 39.25
C GLY A 109 34.12 -2.69 37.99
N ILE A 110 32.99 -3.38 38.13
CA ILE A 110 32.30 -4.06 37.02
C ILE A 110 31.29 -3.11 36.40
N GLY A 111 31.37 -2.95 35.08
CA GLY A 111 30.42 -2.20 34.28
C GLY A 111 30.47 -2.65 32.82
N ILE A 112 29.39 -2.39 32.07
CA ILE A 112 29.38 -2.65 30.63
C ILE A 112 30.30 -1.65 29.94
N THR A 113 31.16 -2.12 29.03
CA THR A 113 32.03 -1.21 28.28
C THR A 113 31.24 -0.36 27.28
N ALA A 114 31.69 0.88 27.04
CA ALA A 114 31.04 1.78 26.09
C ALA A 114 30.94 1.17 24.68
N GLY A 115 31.97 0.43 24.26
CA GLY A 115 31.99 -0.27 22.98
C GLY A 115 30.90 -1.34 22.87
N TYR A 116 30.73 -2.17 23.90
CA TYR A 116 29.71 -3.21 23.90
C TYR A 116 28.29 -2.64 24.00
N TYR A 117 28.10 -1.60 24.81
CA TYR A 117 26.84 -0.86 24.87
C TYR A 117 26.46 -0.29 23.51
N ARG A 118 27.40 0.34 22.79
CA ARG A 118 27.12 0.88 21.45
C ARG A 118 26.73 -0.23 20.46
N MET A 119 27.36 -1.40 20.52
CA MET A 119 26.95 -2.56 19.69
C MET A 119 25.52 -3.02 19.98
N LYS A 120 25.04 -2.91 21.24
CA LYS A 120 23.65 -3.24 21.60
C LYS A 120 22.65 -2.18 21.12
N ILE A 121 23.03 -0.90 21.16
CA ILE A 121 22.23 0.17 20.56
C ILE A 121 22.17 0.02 19.02
N ASP A 122 23.31 -0.22 18.36
CA ASP A 122 23.36 -0.47 16.92
C ASP A 122 22.48 -1.69 16.54
N GLU A 123 22.48 -2.76 17.34
CA GLU A 123 21.61 -3.92 17.14
C GLU A 123 20.11 -3.58 17.23
N LEU A 124 19.73 -2.71 18.17
CA LEU A 124 18.35 -2.23 18.32
C LEU A 124 17.88 -1.49 17.07
N HIS A 125 18.67 -0.50 16.62
CA HIS A 125 18.34 0.30 15.43
C HIS A 125 18.31 -0.57 14.16
N LEU A 126 19.30 -1.44 13.95
CA LEU A 126 19.32 -2.35 12.81
C LEU A 126 18.12 -3.30 12.81
N SER A 127 17.75 -3.84 13.97
CA SER A 127 16.59 -4.72 14.08
C SER A 127 15.31 -4.00 13.70
N PHE A 128 15.14 -2.76 14.14
CA PHE A 128 13.99 -1.94 13.81
C PHE A 128 13.94 -1.57 12.32
N GLU A 129 15.04 -1.04 11.78
CA GLU A 129 15.11 -0.62 10.38
C GLU A 129 15.01 -1.80 9.41
N TRP A 130 15.55 -2.97 9.78
CA TRP A 130 15.35 -4.20 9.03
C TRP A 130 13.88 -4.58 8.92
N GLN A 131 13.13 -4.52 10.03
CA GLN A 131 11.70 -4.83 10.03
C GLN A 131 10.91 -3.84 9.16
N GLN A 132 11.23 -2.55 9.23
CA GLN A 132 10.64 -1.54 8.36
C GLN A 132 10.93 -1.82 6.88
N LYS A 133 12.19 -2.05 6.53
CA LYS A 133 12.60 -2.31 5.14
C LYS A 133 11.96 -3.58 4.59
N LYS A 134 11.90 -4.63 5.39
CA LYS A 134 11.22 -5.89 5.04
C LYS A 134 9.73 -5.69 4.79
N GLN A 135 9.07 -4.86 5.60
CA GLN A 135 7.65 -4.54 5.40
C GLN A 135 7.45 -3.71 4.13
N GLN A 136 8.30 -2.71 3.88
CA GLN A 136 8.29 -1.92 2.65
C GLN A 136 8.43 -2.81 1.41
N GLU A 137 9.47 -3.66 1.35
CA GLU A 137 9.69 -4.55 0.20
C GLU A 137 8.53 -5.53 -0.01
N LYS A 138 7.89 -6.00 1.08
CA LYS A 138 6.71 -6.87 1.00
C LYS A 138 5.50 -6.12 0.43
N GLU A 139 5.32 -4.85 0.77
CA GLU A 139 4.28 -4.00 0.19
C GLU A 139 4.53 -3.74 -1.29
N GLU A 140 5.75 -3.36 -1.67
CA GLU A 140 6.16 -3.15 -3.06
C GLU A 140 5.93 -4.42 -3.92
N GLN A 141 6.28 -5.60 -3.40
CA GLN A 141 6.01 -6.87 -4.08
C GLN A 141 4.51 -7.17 -4.20
N ARG A 142 3.72 -6.88 -3.16
CA ARG A 142 2.27 -7.09 -3.19
C ARG A 142 1.61 -6.20 -4.24
N GLU A 143 2.07 -4.97 -4.35
CA GLU A 143 1.60 -3.99 -5.34
C GLU A 143 2.00 -4.38 -6.76
N ALA A 144 3.26 -4.74 -7.01
CA ALA A 144 3.70 -5.23 -8.32
C ALA A 144 2.88 -6.45 -8.79
N ARG A 145 2.56 -7.37 -7.86
CA ARG A 145 1.67 -8.51 -8.15
C ARG A 145 0.21 -8.10 -8.38
N ALA A 146 -0.26 -7.01 -7.79
CA ALA A 146 -1.59 -6.48 -8.04
C ALA A 146 -1.65 -5.85 -9.44
N GLU A 147 -0.65 -5.04 -9.81
CA GLU A 147 -0.52 -4.44 -11.14
C GLU A 147 -0.47 -5.51 -12.24
N MET A 148 0.32 -6.57 -12.06
CA MET A 148 0.38 -7.69 -13.01
C MET A 148 -0.97 -8.40 -13.16
N ARG A 149 -1.73 -8.56 -12.07
CA ARG A 149 -3.06 -9.19 -12.10
C ARG A 149 -4.07 -8.32 -12.83
N GLU A 150 -4.06 -7.01 -12.58
CA GLU A 150 -4.94 -6.07 -13.29
C GLU A 150 -4.62 -6.02 -14.79
N ALA A 151 -3.34 -6.01 -15.16
CA ALA A 151 -2.93 -6.08 -16.57
C ALA A 151 -3.40 -7.39 -17.25
N ALA A 152 -3.30 -8.52 -16.55
CA ALA A 152 -3.76 -9.81 -17.08
C ALA A 152 -5.29 -9.88 -17.22
N LYS A 153 -6.05 -9.31 -16.28
CA LYS A 153 -7.51 -9.25 -16.39
C LYS A 153 -7.95 -8.36 -17.55
N LEU A 154 -7.34 -7.19 -17.71
CA LEU A 154 -7.59 -6.29 -18.84
C LEU A 154 -7.35 -6.99 -20.18
N ALA A 155 -6.21 -7.68 -20.32
CA ALA A 155 -5.91 -8.42 -21.55
C ALA A 155 -6.98 -9.48 -21.85
N LYS A 156 -7.45 -10.21 -20.82
CA LYS A 156 -8.52 -11.20 -20.97
C LYS A 156 -9.87 -10.58 -21.32
N GLU A 157 -10.19 -9.42 -20.77
CA GLU A 157 -11.43 -8.68 -21.10
C GLU A 157 -11.44 -8.20 -22.54
N LEU A 158 -10.32 -7.63 -23.01
CA LEU A 158 -10.17 -7.21 -24.41
C LEU A 158 -10.30 -8.41 -25.36
N GLU A 159 -9.67 -9.55 -25.05
CA GLU A 159 -9.79 -10.78 -25.85
C GLU A 159 -11.24 -11.31 -25.88
N ASN A 160 -11.92 -11.30 -24.73
CA ASN A 160 -13.30 -11.77 -24.63
C ASN A 160 -14.27 -10.87 -25.41
N GLU A 161 -14.13 -9.55 -25.28
CA GLU A 161 -14.98 -8.60 -25.98
C GLU A 161 -14.75 -8.68 -27.49
N ARG A 162 -13.49 -8.75 -27.93
CA ARG A 162 -13.15 -8.99 -29.34
C ARG A 162 -13.81 -10.25 -29.87
N ARG A 163 -13.68 -11.38 -29.16
CA ARG A 163 -14.31 -12.65 -29.57
C ARG A 163 -15.84 -12.56 -29.62
N LYS A 164 -16.46 -11.77 -28.74
CA LYS A 164 -17.90 -11.53 -28.74
C LYS A 164 -18.32 -10.73 -29.96
N LEU A 165 -17.62 -9.62 -30.25
CA LEU A 165 -17.84 -8.81 -31.44
C LEU A 165 -17.65 -9.61 -32.73
N GLU A 166 -16.63 -10.48 -32.82
CA GLU A 166 -16.39 -11.36 -33.98
C GLU A 166 -17.57 -12.31 -34.24
N LYS A 167 -18.18 -12.85 -33.17
CA LYS A 167 -19.36 -13.72 -33.30
C LYS A 167 -20.60 -12.94 -33.71
N GLU A 168 -20.81 -11.75 -33.16
CA GLU A 168 -21.93 -10.87 -33.51
C GLU A 168 -21.83 -10.41 -34.96
N GLN A 169 -20.64 -9.97 -35.40
CA GLN A 169 -20.37 -9.58 -36.78
C GLN A 169 -20.70 -10.73 -37.74
N SER A 170 -20.17 -11.94 -37.49
CA SER A 170 -20.48 -13.10 -38.33
C SER A 170 -21.97 -13.45 -38.35
N HIS A 171 -22.67 -13.31 -37.22
CA HIS A 171 -24.12 -13.55 -37.16
C HIS A 171 -24.89 -12.57 -38.07
N TYR A 172 -24.59 -11.28 -37.98
CA TYR A 172 -25.25 -10.25 -38.78
C TYR A 172 -24.84 -10.27 -40.25
N GLU A 173 -23.58 -10.60 -40.59
CA GLU A 173 -23.14 -10.81 -41.97
C GLU A 173 -23.88 -11.98 -42.62
N ASN A 174 -24.03 -13.10 -41.92
CA ASN A 174 -24.82 -14.24 -42.39
C ASN A 174 -26.30 -13.88 -42.57
N ALA A 175 -26.86 -13.08 -41.65
CA ALA A 175 -28.23 -12.59 -41.76
C ALA A 175 -28.38 -11.63 -42.95
N LEU A 176 -27.41 -10.75 -43.19
CA LEU A 176 -27.37 -9.84 -44.33
C LEU A 176 -27.31 -10.61 -45.65
N SER A 177 -26.49 -11.66 -45.75
CA SER A 177 -26.43 -12.53 -46.93
C SER A 177 -27.81 -13.13 -47.25
N LYS A 178 -28.49 -13.69 -46.24
CA LYS A 178 -29.83 -14.27 -46.42
C LYS A 178 -30.88 -13.22 -46.82
N ILE A 179 -30.83 -12.02 -46.23
CA ILE A 179 -31.73 -10.93 -46.62
C ILE A 179 -31.46 -10.47 -48.06
N ASN A 180 -30.20 -10.41 -48.49
CA ASN A 180 -29.86 -10.08 -49.87
C ASN A 180 -30.38 -11.13 -50.88
N GLU A 181 -30.30 -12.43 -50.52
CA GLU A 181 -30.90 -13.51 -51.32
C GLU A 181 -32.43 -13.38 -51.41
N GLN A 182 -33.10 -13.08 -50.30
CA GLN A 182 -34.56 -12.83 -50.28
C GLN A 182 -34.94 -11.62 -51.12
N LEU A 183 -34.16 -10.54 -51.08
CA LEU A 183 -34.36 -9.35 -51.89
C LEU A 183 -34.24 -9.62 -53.40
N ALA A 184 -33.32 -10.51 -53.79
CA ALA A 184 -33.15 -10.91 -55.18
C ALA A 184 -34.32 -11.77 -55.72
N ALA A 185 -35.09 -12.41 -54.82
CA ALA A 185 -36.22 -13.28 -55.16
C ALA A 185 -37.60 -12.65 -54.89
N ALA A 186 -37.66 -11.45 -54.31
CA ALA A 186 -38.90 -10.80 -53.89
C ALA A 186 -39.64 -10.09 -55.05
N SER A 187 -40.97 -10.07 -54.98
CA SER A 187 -41.84 -9.24 -55.84
C SER A 187 -41.88 -7.77 -55.36
N ASP A 188 -42.29 -6.84 -56.23
CA ASP A 188 -42.27 -5.39 -55.95
C ASP A 188 -43.01 -4.99 -54.66
N ASP A 189 -44.10 -5.68 -54.29
CA ASP A 189 -44.90 -5.40 -53.09
C ASP A 189 -44.24 -5.87 -51.77
N GLU A 190 -43.34 -6.86 -51.80
CA GLU A 190 -42.62 -7.37 -50.61
C GLU A 190 -41.23 -6.74 -50.45
N ALA A 191 -40.70 -6.14 -51.51
CA ALA A 191 -39.35 -5.59 -51.57
C ALA A 191 -39.08 -4.44 -50.59
N ASP A 192 -40.11 -3.64 -50.26
CA ASP A 192 -39.99 -2.51 -49.34
C ASP A 192 -39.74 -2.98 -47.88
N ALA A 193 -40.50 -3.98 -47.41
CA ALA A 193 -40.33 -4.53 -46.06
C ALA A 193 -38.99 -5.26 -45.88
N VAL A 194 -38.50 -5.93 -46.93
CA VAL A 194 -37.19 -6.61 -46.90
C VAL A 194 -36.04 -5.58 -46.93
N ARG A 195 -36.19 -4.47 -47.68
CA ARG A 195 -35.24 -3.34 -47.66
C ARG A 195 -35.12 -2.68 -46.28
N GLU A 196 -36.24 -2.51 -45.56
CA GLU A 196 -36.21 -1.94 -44.21
C GLU A 196 -35.44 -2.84 -43.23
N ARG A 197 -35.67 -4.17 -43.28
CA ARG A 197 -34.93 -5.13 -42.44
C ARG A 197 -33.44 -5.16 -42.78
N LYS A 198 -33.09 -5.06 -44.07
CA LYS A 198 -31.69 -4.93 -44.50
C LYS A 198 -31.02 -3.72 -43.87
N ALA A 199 -31.65 -2.55 -43.95
CA ALA A 199 -31.12 -1.31 -43.37
C ALA A 199 -30.95 -1.41 -41.84
N GLN A 200 -31.84 -2.13 -41.15
CA GLN A 200 -31.67 -2.41 -39.72
C GLN A 200 -30.44 -3.28 -39.44
N ILE A 201 -30.19 -4.32 -40.23
CA ILE A 201 -29.01 -5.19 -40.08
C ILE A 201 -27.72 -4.42 -40.38
N GLU A 202 -27.68 -3.64 -41.47
CA GLU A 202 -26.52 -2.81 -41.83
C GLU A 202 -26.20 -1.81 -40.70
N LYS A 203 -27.23 -1.19 -40.10
CA LYS A 203 -27.06 -0.31 -38.94
C LYS A 203 -26.51 -1.02 -37.70
N GLN A 204 -26.82 -2.31 -37.51
CA GLN A 204 -26.19 -3.08 -36.41
C GLN A 204 -24.73 -3.41 -36.74
N LEU A 205 -24.42 -3.77 -37.99
CA LEU A 205 -23.03 -3.99 -38.42
C LEU A 205 -22.17 -2.73 -38.25
N GLU A 206 -22.67 -1.55 -38.64
CA GLU A 206 -21.95 -0.28 -38.41
C GLU A 206 -21.63 -0.03 -36.93
N LYS A 207 -22.55 -0.40 -36.02
CA LYS A 207 -22.31 -0.30 -34.56
C LYS A 207 -21.25 -1.28 -34.10
N ILE A 208 -21.25 -2.51 -34.63
CA ILE A 208 -20.26 -3.54 -34.30
C ILE A 208 -18.88 -3.10 -34.80
N ASP A 209 -18.78 -2.57 -36.02
CA ASP A 209 -17.52 -2.06 -36.58
C ASP A 209 -16.98 -0.87 -35.75
N ALA A 210 -17.86 0.03 -35.30
CA ALA A 210 -17.47 1.11 -34.39
C ALA A 210 -16.97 0.57 -33.04
N ALA A 211 -17.60 -0.48 -32.50
CA ALA A 211 -17.15 -1.11 -31.25
C ALA A 211 -15.80 -1.82 -31.41
N PHE A 212 -15.54 -2.46 -32.55
CA PHE A 212 -14.20 -2.99 -32.88
C PHE A 212 -13.16 -1.88 -32.90
N GLY A 213 -13.47 -0.74 -33.53
CA GLY A 213 -12.59 0.42 -33.54
C GLY A 213 -12.21 0.93 -32.14
N ASP A 214 -13.14 0.94 -31.18
CA ASP A 214 -12.86 1.32 -29.79
C ASP A 214 -11.93 0.30 -29.10
N VAL A 215 -12.17 -1.01 -29.28
CA VAL A 215 -11.30 -2.06 -28.73
C VAL A 215 -9.88 -1.95 -29.29
N GLU A 216 -9.74 -1.79 -30.61
CA GLU A 216 -8.44 -1.62 -31.27
C GLU A 216 -7.75 -0.32 -30.84
N TYR A 217 -8.50 0.77 -30.69
CA TYR A 217 -7.97 2.03 -30.19
C TYR A 217 -7.41 1.89 -28.77
N ARG A 218 -8.10 1.16 -27.88
CA ARG A 218 -7.63 0.91 -26.50
C ARG A 218 -6.45 -0.06 -26.44
N GLU A 219 -6.39 -1.03 -27.34
CA GLU A 219 -5.21 -1.91 -27.47
C GLU A 219 -3.98 -1.12 -27.96
N ALA A 220 -4.16 -0.24 -28.94
CA ALA A 220 -3.09 0.56 -29.51
C ALA A 220 -2.64 1.71 -28.58
N ASN A 221 -3.58 2.38 -27.91
CA ASN A 221 -3.32 3.50 -27.01
C ASN A 221 -3.38 3.06 -25.54
N GLN A 222 -2.25 2.56 -25.03
CA GLN A 222 -2.12 2.13 -23.63
C GLN A 222 -2.29 3.25 -22.59
N ARG A 223 -2.32 4.52 -23.02
CA ARG A 223 -2.53 5.68 -22.14
C ARG A 223 -3.99 6.10 -22.05
N ALA A 224 -4.84 5.63 -22.97
CA ALA A 224 -6.28 5.91 -22.93
C ALA A 224 -6.95 5.15 -21.77
N GLY A 225 -7.86 5.83 -21.08
CA GLY A 225 -8.59 5.25 -19.96
C GLY A 225 -9.44 6.27 -19.22
N TYR A 226 -9.95 5.86 -18.07
CA TYR A 226 -10.77 6.68 -17.22
C TYR A 226 -10.02 7.08 -15.95
N VAL A 227 -10.05 8.36 -15.62
CA VAL A 227 -9.69 8.86 -14.28
C VAL A 227 -10.98 8.93 -13.46
N TYR A 228 -11.03 8.20 -12.37
CA TYR A 228 -12.17 8.18 -11.47
C TYR A 228 -11.89 8.99 -10.20
N VAL A 229 -12.94 9.63 -9.68
CA VAL A 229 -12.96 10.26 -8.36
C VAL A 229 -14.07 9.58 -7.57
N ILE A 230 -13.71 8.93 -6.48
CA ILE A 230 -14.64 8.15 -5.65
C ILE A 230 -14.46 8.51 -4.17
N SER A 231 -15.52 8.37 -3.38
CA SER A 231 -15.47 8.58 -1.93
C SER A 231 -16.14 7.43 -1.19
N ASN A 232 -15.83 7.31 0.10
CA ASN A 232 -16.54 6.40 0.99
C ASN A 232 -16.64 7.10 2.35
N ILE A 233 -17.72 7.87 2.49
CA ILE A 233 -17.93 8.74 3.65
C ILE A 233 -18.02 7.91 4.93
N GLY A 234 -18.64 6.73 4.87
CA GLY A 234 -18.80 5.87 6.04
C GLY A 234 -17.50 5.27 6.56
N ALA A 235 -16.50 5.05 5.69
CA ALA A 235 -15.21 4.50 6.08
C ALA A 235 -14.15 5.56 6.37
N PHE A 236 -14.11 6.64 5.58
CA PHE A 236 -13.02 7.62 5.61
C PHE A 236 -13.45 9.04 6.03
N GLY A 237 -14.75 9.31 6.13
CA GLY A 237 -15.30 10.63 6.45
C GLY A 237 -15.52 11.52 5.23
N GLU A 238 -16.03 12.73 5.50
CA GLU A 238 -16.27 13.74 4.47
C GLU A 238 -14.98 14.34 3.91
N ASN A 239 -15.03 14.84 2.67
CA ASN A 239 -13.89 15.44 1.96
C ASN A 239 -12.68 14.51 1.82
N VAL A 240 -12.88 13.20 1.89
CA VAL A 240 -11.86 12.21 1.58
C VAL A 240 -12.20 11.52 0.26
N TYR A 241 -11.34 11.75 -0.73
CA TYR A 241 -11.51 11.20 -2.07
C TYR A 241 -10.34 10.31 -2.44
N LYS A 242 -10.65 9.19 -3.10
CA LYS A 242 -9.67 8.44 -3.87
C LYS A 242 -9.71 8.90 -5.32
N ILE A 243 -8.53 9.23 -5.85
CA ILE A 243 -8.33 9.59 -7.25
C ILE A 243 -7.39 8.57 -7.86
N GLY A 244 -7.81 7.91 -8.92
CA GLY A 244 -6.95 7.00 -9.66
C GLY A 244 -7.43 6.79 -11.08
N MET A 245 -6.71 5.98 -11.85
CA MET A 245 -7.11 5.64 -13.21
C MET A 245 -7.41 4.15 -13.41
N THR A 246 -8.18 3.86 -14.45
CA THR A 246 -8.49 2.51 -14.93
C THR A 246 -8.49 2.47 -16.45
N ARG A 247 -8.01 1.35 -17.00
CA ARG A 247 -8.03 1.08 -18.45
C ARG A 247 -9.07 0.03 -18.82
N ARG A 248 -9.89 -0.39 -17.86
CA ARG A 248 -10.95 -1.38 -18.04
C ARG A 248 -11.94 -0.90 -19.10
N LEU A 249 -12.58 -1.86 -19.77
CA LEU A 249 -13.64 -1.57 -20.74
C LEU A 249 -14.81 -0.88 -20.04
N ASP A 250 -15.27 -1.47 -18.94
CA ASP A 250 -16.19 -0.87 -17.99
C ASP A 250 -15.43 -0.35 -16.75
N PRO A 251 -15.41 0.98 -16.50
CA PRO A 251 -14.74 1.51 -15.33
C PRO A 251 -15.46 1.22 -14.01
N MET A 252 -16.75 0.88 -14.02
CA MET A 252 -17.51 0.55 -12.80
C MET A 252 -17.06 -0.76 -12.17
N ASP A 253 -16.70 -1.76 -12.98
CA ASP A 253 -16.12 -3.02 -12.50
C ASP A 253 -14.89 -2.78 -11.61
N ARG A 254 -14.07 -1.76 -11.95
CA ARG A 254 -12.92 -1.39 -11.12
C ARG A 254 -13.34 -0.77 -9.79
N ILE A 255 -14.38 0.04 -9.76
CA ILE A 255 -14.89 0.67 -8.54
C ILE A 255 -15.47 -0.40 -7.60
N ASP A 256 -16.24 -1.35 -8.13
CA ASP A 256 -16.79 -2.45 -7.36
C ASP A 256 -15.68 -3.35 -6.77
N GLU A 257 -14.65 -3.68 -7.55
CA GLU A 257 -13.48 -4.43 -7.06
C GLU A 257 -12.75 -3.71 -5.90
N LEU A 258 -12.72 -2.37 -5.93
CA LEU A 258 -12.13 -1.56 -4.86
C LEU A 258 -13.02 -1.54 -3.62
N GLY A 259 -14.35 -1.53 -3.79
CA GLY A 259 -15.35 -1.54 -2.71
C GLY A 259 -15.40 -2.87 -1.95
N ASP A 260 -15.21 -3.99 -2.64
CA ASP A 260 -15.16 -5.32 -1.99
C ASP A 260 -13.89 -5.53 -1.14
N ALA A 261 -12.87 -4.70 -1.35
CA ALA A 261 -11.58 -4.83 -0.70
C ALA A 261 -11.55 -4.15 0.69
N SER A 262 -12.07 -4.84 1.71
CA SER A 262 -11.79 -4.54 3.13
C SER A 262 -12.32 -3.18 3.65
N VAL A 263 -13.38 -2.63 3.06
CA VAL A 263 -14.09 -1.45 3.57
C VAL A 263 -15.54 -1.79 3.97
N PRO A 264 -16.11 -1.10 4.98
CA PRO A 264 -17.45 -1.41 5.50
C PRO A 264 -18.62 -1.00 4.58
N PHE A 265 -18.38 -0.06 3.68
CA PHE A 265 -19.38 0.44 2.72
C PHE A 265 -18.77 0.47 1.32
N LYS A 266 -19.61 0.47 0.28
CA LYS A 266 -19.16 0.66 -1.11
C LYS A 266 -18.63 2.08 -1.34
N PHE A 267 -17.87 2.26 -2.41
CA PHE A 267 -17.48 3.58 -2.88
C PHE A 267 -18.62 4.21 -3.67
N ASP A 268 -18.85 5.50 -3.43
CA ASP A 268 -19.71 6.36 -4.24
C ASP A 268 -18.86 7.03 -5.33
N ASP A 269 -19.37 7.10 -6.55
CA ASP A 269 -18.72 7.77 -7.67
C ASP A 269 -19.05 9.27 -7.69
N HIS A 270 -18.03 10.08 -7.99
CA HIS A 270 -18.18 11.52 -8.14
C HIS A 270 -17.88 12.00 -9.55
N ALA A 271 -16.94 11.37 -10.25
CA ALA A 271 -16.63 11.67 -11.63
C ALA A 271 -15.97 10.49 -12.32
N MET A 272 -16.28 10.32 -13.60
CA MET A 272 -15.66 9.34 -14.49
C MET A 272 -15.17 10.04 -15.76
N ILE A 273 -13.87 10.32 -15.83
CA ILE A 273 -13.29 11.20 -16.84
C ILE A 273 -12.54 10.36 -17.87
N PHE A 274 -13.11 10.18 -19.06
CA PHE A 274 -12.39 9.55 -20.17
C PHE A 274 -11.30 10.49 -20.71
N SER A 275 -10.06 10.03 -20.72
CA SER A 275 -8.91 10.76 -21.26
C SER A 275 -8.09 9.87 -22.20
N ASP A 276 -7.65 10.44 -23.32
CA ASP A 276 -6.70 9.80 -24.23
C ASP A 276 -5.31 9.62 -23.60
N ASP A 277 -5.04 10.38 -22.52
CA ASP A 277 -3.88 10.25 -21.64
C ASP A 277 -4.33 10.36 -20.17
N ALA A 278 -4.91 9.27 -19.67
CA ALA A 278 -5.34 9.17 -18.27
C ALA A 278 -4.18 9.31 -17.27
N PRO A 279 -2.99 8.70 -17.49
CA PRO A 279 -1.84 8.87 -16.58
C PRO A 279 -1.42 10.33 -16.40
N LYS A 280 -1.48 11.15 -17.46
CA LYS A 280 -1.13 12.57 -17.37
C LYS A 280 -2.09 13.35 -16.49
N LEU A 281 -3.40 13.14 -16.66
CA LEU A 281 -4.43 13.80 -15.86
C LEU A 281 -4.37 13.36 -14.39
N GLU A 282 -4.22 12.06 -14.14
CA GLU A 282 -4.03 11.51 -12.80
C GLU A 282 -2.81 12.13 -12.10
N ALA A 283 -1.66 12.15 -12.78
CA ALA A 283 -0.43 12.71 -12.21
C ALA A 283 -0.59 14.21 -11.88
N ALA A 284 -1.32 14.98 -12.71
CA ALA A 284 -1.61 16.38 -12.42
C ALA A 284 -2.42 16.53 -11.12
N LEU A 285 -3.46 15.71 -10.93
CA LEU A 285 -4.28 15.70 -9.71
C LEU A 285 -3.47 15.27 -8.48
N HIS A 286 -2.68 14.20 -8.59
CA HIS A 286 -1.85 13.71 -7.50
C HIS A 286 -0.79 14.71 -7.06
N ASN A 287 -0.20 15.44 -8.02
CA ASN A 287 0.78 16.48 -7.73
C ASN A 287 0.13 17.70 -7.08
N ALA A 288 -1.04 18.13 -7.58
CA ALA A 288 -1.79 19.25 -7.02
C ALA A 288 -2.23 19.02 -5.57
N PHE A 289 -2.44 17.76 -5.18
CA PHE A 289 -2.88 17.37 -3.84
C PHE A 289 -1.83 16.59 -3.04
N ALA A 290 -0.56 16.67 -3.42
CA ALA A 290 0.51 15.89 -2.79
C ALA A 290 0.67 16.18 -1.29
N ASP A 291 0.43 17.43 -0.88
CA ASP A 291 0.45 17.90 0.51
C ASP A 291 -0.83 17.57 1.30
N LYS A 292 -1.87 17.08 0.62
CA LYS A 292 -3.17 16.71 1.20
C LYS A 292 -3.42 15.20 1.20
N LYS A 293 -2.40 14.39 0.92
CA LYS A 293 -2.48 12.92 1.01
C LYS A 293 -2.79 12.48 2.44
N LEU A 294 -3.64 11.46 2.58
CA LEU A 294 -3.85 10.82 3.89
C LEU A 294 -2.66 9.96 4.32
N ASN A 295 -1.94 9.36 3.36
CA ASN A 295 -0.79 8.51 3.63
C ASN A 295 0.48 9.07 2.99
N PHE A 296 1.35 9.64 3.82
CA PHE A 296 2.66 10.16 3.40
C PHE A 296 3.75 9.07 3.33
N VAL A 297 3.50 7.89 3.91
CA VAL A 297 4.46 6.78 3.95
C VAL A 297 4.33 5.94 2.69
N ASN A 298 3.11 5.50 2.35
CA ASN A 298 2.83 4.79 1.11
C ASN A 298 2.13 5.74 0.12
N GLN A 299 2.92 6.33 -0.77
CA GLN A 299 2.46 7.34 -1.72
C GLN A 299 1.54 6.80 -2.83
N ARG A 300 1.48 5.47 -3.01
CA ARG A 300 0.59 4.77 -3.96
C ARG A 300 -0.82 4.58 -3.40
N ARG A 301 -1.04 4.86 -2.11
CA ARG A 301 -2.38 4.97 -1.53
C ARG A 301 -2.93 6.38 -1.75
N GLU A 302 -3.58 6.55 -2.90
CA GLU A 302 -4.01 7.86 -3.43
C GLU A 302 -5.34 8.33 -2.83
N PHE A 303 -5.39 8.47 -1.51
CA PHE A 303 -6.49 9.12 -0.80
C PHE A 303 -6.07 10.53 -0.38
N PHE A 304 -6.95 11.50 -0.60
CA PHE A 304 -6.68 12.91 -0.41
C PHE A 304 -7.78 13.54 0.45
N ASN A 305 -7.39 14.41 1.39
CA ASN A 305 -8.31 15.26 2.13
C ASN A 305 -8.46 16.60 1.39
N VAL A 306 -9.45 16.67 0.50
CA VAL A 306 -9.69 17.77 -0.43
C VAL A 306 -11.18 17.97 -0.62
N SER A 307 -11.61 19.19 -0.92
CA SER A 307 -13.01 19.40 -1.31
C SER A 307 -13.24 19.03 -2.79
N LEU A 308 -14.47 18.66 -3.14
CA LEU A 308 -14.82 18.36 -4.53
C LEU A 308 -14.61 19.57 -5.46
N GLU A 309 -14.79 20.79 -4.94
CA GLU A 309 -14.57 22.02 -5.74
C GLU A 309 -13.10 22.21 -6.11
N GLU A 310 -12.17 21.85 -5.21
CA GLU A 310 -10.74 21.85 -5.52
C GLU A 310 -10.40 20.83 -6.61
N ILE A 311 -11.01 19.63 -6.55
CA ILE A 311 -10.84 18.61 -7.60
C ILE A 311 -11.37 19.13 -8.94
N LYS A 312 -12.59 19.70 -8.96
CA LYS A 312 -13.19 20.27 -10.18
C LYS A 312 -12.30 21.34 -10.80
N GLN A 313 -11.71 22.22 -9.98
CA GLN A 313 -10.83 23.28 -10.45
C GLN A 313 -9.58 22.70 -11.13
N VAL A 314 -8.89 21.77 -10.47
CA VAL A 314 -7.68 21.15 -11.05
C VAL A 314 -8.02 20.35 -12.31
N VAL A 315 -9.16 19.67 -12.38
CA VAL A 315 -9.62 18.99 -13.60
C VAL A 315 -9.85 20.00 -14.73
N ARG A 316 -10.55 21.10 -14.49
CA ARG A 316 -10.80 22.15 -15.51
C ARG A 316 -9.51 22.76 -16.04
N ASP A 317 -8.50 22.93 -15.18
CA ASP A 317 -7.21 23.51 -15.58
C ASP A 317 -6.34 22.55 -16.40
N ASN A 318 -6.63 21.24 -16.36
CA ASN A 318 -5.81 20.19 -16.98
C ASN A 318 -6.56 19.36 -18.04
N PHE A 319 -7.86 19.60 -18.24
CA PHE A 319 -8.70 18.82 -19.13
C PHE A 319 -9.73 19.72 -19.84
N ASP A 320 -9.64 19.77 -21.17
CA ASP A 320 -10.38 20.73 -21.99
C ASP A 320 -11.87 20.39 -22.20
N LYS A 321 -12.30 19.17 -21.87
CA LYS A 321 -13.70 18.73 -22.07
C LYS A 321 -14.53 18.93 -20.80
N SER A 322 -15.83 19.16 -20.95
CA SER A 322 -16.77 19.20 -19.83
C SER A 322 -16.85 17.84 -19.14
N VAL A 323 -16.79 17.85 -17.80
CA VAL A 323 -16.92 16.68 -16.95
C VAL A 323 -18.15 16.85 -16.07
N GLU A 324 -18.98 15.81 -15.99
CA GLU A 324 -20.10 15.74 -15.05
C GLU A 324 -19.59 15.30 -13.68
N PHE A 325 -19.99 16.03 -12.64
CA PHE A 325 -19.65 15.72 -11.26
C PHE A 325 -20.91 15.51 -10.43
N VAL A 326 -20.94 14.40 -9.69
CA VAL A 326 -21.95 14.14 -8.67
C VAL A 326 -21.49 14.81 -7.36
N GLU A 327 -22.20 15.86 -6.94
CA GLU A 327 -21.79 16.62 -5.75
C GLU A 327 -22.15 15.94 -4.44
N ILE A 328 -23.33 15.33 -4.40
CA ILE A 328 -23.87 14.69 -3.21
C ILE A 328 -23.92 13.18 -3.47
N PRO A 329 -23.06 12.38 -2.83
CA PRO A 329 -23.08 10.95 -3.03
C PRO A 329 -24.31 10.34 -2.34
N PRO A 330 -24.89 9.26 -2.89
CA PRO A 330 -26.02 8.56 -2.29
C PRO A 330 -25.70 7.94 -0.92
N ALA A 331 -24.53 7.30 -0.76
CA ALA A 331 -24.07 6.72 0.50
C ALA A 331 -25.16 5.94 1.27
N GLU A 332 -25.99 5.18 0.56
CA GLU A 332 -27.27 4.66 1.08
C GLU A 332 -27.08 3.82 2.34
N GLN A 333 -26.22 2.80 2.28
CA GLN A 333 -25.94 1.91 3.41
C GLN A 333 -25.41 2.65 4.64
N TYR A 334 -24.60 3.69 4.44
CA TYR A 334 -24.07 4.49 5.55
C TYR A 334 -25.17 5.32 6.21
N ARG A 335 -26.01 5.99 5.41
CA ARG A 335 -27.13 6.80 5.92
C ARG A 335 -28.17 5.92 6.62
N GLU A 336 -28.48 4.75 6.07
CA GLU A 336 -29.34 3.75 6.74
C GLU A 336 -28.73 3.29 8.07
N SER A 337 -27.42 3.03 8.10
CA SER A 337 -26.73 2.63 9.33
C SER A 337 -26.80 3.69 10.43
N LEU A 338 -26.71 4.98 10.08
CA LEU A 338 -26.89 6.09 11.03
C LEU A 338 -28.31 6.11 11.60
N LEU A 339 -29.33 6.00 10.75
CA LEU A 339 -30.74 5.97 11.16
C LEU A 339 -31.04 4.79 12.09
N LEU A 340 -30.53 3.60 11.77
CA LEU A 340 -30.69 2.40 12.60
C LEU A 340 -30.01 2.56 13.97
N ARG A 341 -28.84 3.21 14.00
CA ARG A 341 -28.13 3.50 15.25
C ARG A 341 -28.90 4.49 16.12
N GLU A 342 -29.39 5.59 15.56
CA GLU A 342 -30.21 6.56 16.30
C GLU A 342 -31.48 5.91 16.87
N ALA A 343 -32.16 5.07 16.08
CA ALA A 343 -33.32 4.32 16.56
C ALA A 343 -32.96 3.37 17.72
N SER A 344 -31.79 2.73 17.68
CA SER A 344 -31.35 1.84 18.76
C SER A 344 -31.00 2.59 20.05
N GLU A 345 -30.46 3.80 19.95
CA GLU A 345 -30.12 4.66 21.09
C GLU A 345 -31.37 5.26 21.76
N VAL A 346 -32.48 5.43 21.02
CA VAL A 346 -33.77 5.89 21.57
C VAL A 346 -34.53 4.78 22.33
N HIS A 347 -34.21 3.50 22.06
CA HIS A 347 -34.82 2.34 22.70
C HIS A 347 -33.99 1.71 23.83
N ALA A 348 -32.79 2.24 24.10
CA ALA A 348 -31.93 1.88 25.23
C ALA A 348 -32.09 2.90 26.36
#